data_AF-A0A920KGV4-F1
#
_entry.id   AF-A0A920KGV4-F1
#
_cell.length_a   1.000
_cell.length_b   1.000
_cell.length_c   1.000
_cell.angle_alpha   90.00
_cell.angle_beta   90.00
_cell.angle_gamma   90.00
#
_symmetry.space_group_name_H-M   'P 1'
#
loop_
_entity.id
_entity.type
_entity.pdbx_description
1 polymer ?
#
loop_
_entity_poly.entity_id
_entity_poly.type
_entity_poly.pdbx_seq_one_letter_code
_entity_poly.pdbx_strand_id
1 'polypeptide(L)'
;MRNFFILPIFTLLLVLFIIGCTTQGRLTYLVFEESENYIELKTSMEELKIEGYEGSNQQQFSALKEARYISKHMDERPGDSVRRDLAVSALVFLAFASDDGDVNDRSLSRLETLLEDEEDWPLYLQMTTVDSLADLVIGHNGFKEKHDGQWMNFGIRSSHREDALEFLMDSFEDQNPELRYHTISALGRILKAEPSLETCPYNICDEDVRKNLEEWEQGREVKRVLPANADPNAVESGAYGPESKMVPIDERQEWQEEFDDLKQIAWKALEDLLEDSEVSLLNQSRIVRWAAEVQNFSMLPEMEESFQESMVRWAENEDIPSSIRQLLKASQERVTLYGVPAAKDPVPSKSAYDRAWLREPEFLQTHLDAFLFQQIGRQKSGLLVGKPRPEEFLTSEFEKTPEGQVKREIILDHLSNALAMGLVFEKADAMEKLGTIMESAETIAELAALVRLMETIYPSIRQRNWSPQPILDALVRGAEASEQIQRKRLYIRAIMAGMEQFPEEASLALSATNVDVLTRQMFELSMISNEETL
;
A
#
# COMPACT_ATOMS: atom_id res chain seq x y z
N MET A 1 -43.29 -48.24 -23.15
CA MET A 1 -42.34 -47.20 -23.58
C MET A 1 -42.57 -45.95 -22.75
N ARG A 2 -42.08 -45.96 -21.51
CA ARG A 2 -42.27 -44.94 -20.48
C ARG A 2 -40.90 -44.86 -19.82
N ASN A 3 -40.01 -44.00 -20.31
CA ASN A 3 -38.69 -43.68 -19.73
C ASN A 3 -37.91 -42.58 -20.48
N PHE A 4 -38.39 -42.01 -21.59
CA PHE A 4 -37.63 -41.02 -22.37
C PHE A 4 -37.78 -39.55 -21.94
N PHE A 5 -38.67 -39.22 -20.99
CA PHE A 5 -38.87 -37.84 -20.51
C PHE A 5 -38.38 -37.59 -19.08
N ILE A 6 -37.93 -38.62 -18.36
CA ILE A 6 -37.46 -38.46 -16.97
C ILE A 6 -36.05 -37.86 -16.95
N LEU A 7 -35.16 -38.25 -17.87
CA LEU A 7 -33.77 -37.81 -17.91
C LEU A 7 -33.57 -36.29 -18.12
N PRO A 8 -34.26 -35.62 -19.08
CA PRO A 8 -34.12 -34.17 -19.27
C PRO A 8 -34.79 -33.36 -18.14
N ILE A 9 -35.87 -33.89 -17.56
CA ILE A 9 -36.53 -33.26 -16.41
C ILE A 9 -35.66 -33.41 -15.15
N PHE A 10 -34.98 -34.54 -14.96
CA PHE A 10 -34.05 -34.74 -13.86
C PHE A 10 -32.81 -33.86 -13.99
N THR A 11 -32.28 -33.65 -15.20
CA THR A 11 -31.14 -32.72 -15.42
C THR A 11 -31.55 -31.27 -15.26
N LEU A 12 -32.74 -30.88 -15.73
CA LEU A 12 -33.28 -29.53 -15.48
C LEU A 12 -33.57 -29.31 -13.98
N LEU A 13 -34.10 -30.31 -13.27
CA LEU A 13 -34.29 -30.27 -11.82
C LEU A 13 -32.97 -30.30 -11.05
N LEU A 14 -31.93 -31.00 -11.54
CA LEU A 14 -30.59 -31.01 -10.93
C LEU A 14 -29.89 -29.67 -11.13
N VAL A 15 -30.01 -29.06 -12.31
CA VAL A 15 -29.50 -27.71 -12.60
C VAL A 15 -30.28 -26.67 -11.78
N LEU A 16 -31.60 -26.80 -11.66
CA LEU A 16 -32.42 -25.94 -10.79
C LEU A 16 -32.18 -26.19 -9.29
N PHE A 17 -31.77 -27.40 -8.88
CA PHE A 17 -31.36 -27.70 -7.50
C PHE A 17 -29.96 -27.18 -7.18
N ILE A 18 -29.04 -27.22 -8.15
CA ILE A 18 -27.69 -26.67 -8.02
C ILE A 18 -27.78 -25.15 -7.98
N ILE A 19 -28.58 -24.52 -8.85
CA ILE A 19 -28.80 -23.06 -8.84
C ILE A 19 -29.66 -22.61 -7.64
N GLY A 20 -30.47 -23.49 -7.04
CA GLY A 20 -31.41 -23.15 -5.96
C GLY A 20 -30.96 -23.46 -4.53
N CYS A 21 -29.79 -24.10 -4.32
CA CYS A 21 -29.35 -24.54 -2.98
C CYS A 21 -27.83 -24.48 -2.71
N THR A 22 -27.00 -23.93 -3.61
CA THR A 22 -25.57 -23.73 -3.32
C THR A 22 -25.31 -22.32 -2.82
N THR A 23 -24.72 -22.19 -1.63
CA THR A 23 -24.23 -20.91 -1.10
C THR A 23 -23.06 -20.40 -1.94
N GLN A 24 -22.82 -19.09 -1.97
CA GLN A 24 -21.66 -18.52 -2.64
C GLN A 24 -20.36 -19.13 -2.10
N GLY A 25 -20.29 -19.38 -0.79
CA GLY A 25 -19.15 -20.10 -0.20
C GLY A 25 -18.77 -21.39 -0.92
N ARG A 26 -19.76 -22.24 -1.26
CA ARG A 26 -19.46 -23.49 -1.96
C ARG A 26 -19.00 -23.25 -3.40
N LEU A 27 -19.54 -22.23 -4.06
CA LEU A 27 -19.11 -21.85 -5.42
C LEU A 27 -17.67 -21.35 -5.40
N THR A 28 -17.33 -20.46 -4.45
CA THR A 28 -15.97 -19.94 -4.29
C THR A 28 -14.97 -21.05 -4.00
N TYR A 29 -15.31 -22.01 -3.14
CA TYR A 29 -14.45 -23.18 -2.92
C TYR A 29 -14.15 -23.94 -4.22
N LEU A 30 -15.18 -24.21 -5.05
CA LEU A 30 -14.99 -24.92 -6.32
C LEU A 30 -14.14 -24.12 -7.31
N VAL A 31 -14.38 -22.81 -7.43
CA VAL A 31 -13.58 -21.92 -8.29
C VAL A 31 -12.12 -21.92 -7.82
N PHE A 32 -11.87 -21.87 -6.51
CA PHE A 32 -10.52 -21.90 -5.93
C PHE A 32 -9.83 -23.26 -6.07
N GLU A 33 -10.58 -24.36 -6.14
CA GLU A 33 -10.02 -25.69 -6.44
C GLU A 33 -9.64 -25.84 -7.91
N GLU A 34 -10.42 -25.28 -8.84
CA GLU A 34 -10.32 -25.60 -10.27
C GLU A 34 -9.66 -24.51 -11.14
N SER A 35 -9.77 -23.22 -10.77
CA SER A 35 -9.34 -22.11 -11.62
C SER A 35 -7.87 -21.72 -11.43
N GLU A 36 -7.20 -21.47 -12.56
CA GLU A 36 -5.85 -20.88 -12.67
C GLU A 36 -5.93 -19.45 -13.27
N ASN A 37 -7.10 -18.81 -13.18
CA ASN A 37 -7.34 -17.45 -13.62
C ASN A 37 -7.52 -16.51 -12.41
N TYR A 38 -6.59 -15.58 -12.23
CA TYR A 38 -6.57 -14.67 -11.10
C TYR A 38 -7.80 -13.75 -11.05
N ILE A 39 -8.30 -13.30 -12.21
CA ILE A 39 -9.51 -12.44 -12.28
C ILE A 39 -10.74 -13.22 -11.82
N GLU A 40 -10.85 -14.49 -12.21
CA GLU A 40 -11.95 -15.36 -11.79
C GLU A 40 -11.91 -15.61 -10.28
N LEU A 41 -10.73 -15.91 -9.73
CA LEU A 41 -10.53 -16.07 -8.27
C LEU A 41 -10.89 -14.79 -7.51
N LYS A 42 -10.38 -13.63 -7.97
CA LYS A 42 -10.68 -12.33 -7.36
C LYS A 42 -12.19 -12.03 -7.40
N THR A 43 -12.83 -12.22 -8.55
CA THR A 43 -14.27 -12.00 -8.72
C THR A 43 -15.08 -12.89 -7.78
N SER A 44 -14.74 -14.18 -7.70
CA SER A 44 -15.43 -15.13 -6.83
C SER A 44 -15.23 -14.80 -5.34
N MET A 45 -14.08 -14.25 -4.97
CA MET A 45 -13.80 -13.78 -3.61
C MET A 45 -14.55 -12.48 -3.27
N GLU A 46 -14.68 -11.54 -4.21
CA GLU A 46 -15.51 -10.33 -4.01
C GLU A 46 -16.99 -10.70 -3.83
N GLU A 47 -17.52 -11.64 -4.62
CA GLU A 47 -18.87 -12.15 -4.41
C GLU A 47 -19.03 -12.84 -3.04
N LEU A 48 -17.99 -13.56 -2.58
CA LEU A 48 -17.97 -14.17 -1.24
C LEU A 48 -18.03 -13.11 -0.13
N LYS A 49 -17.28 -12.01 -0.29
CA LYS A 49 -17.29 -10.86 0.65
C LYS A 49 -18.68 -10.25 0.76
N ILE A 50 -19.37 -10.03 -0.37
CA ILE A 50 -20.74 -9.51 -0.39
C ILE A 50 -21.71 -10.48 0.31
N GLU A 51 -21.61 -11.79 0.03
CA GLU A 51 -22.42 -12.79 0.74
C GLU A 51 -22.14 -12.80 2.26
N GLY A 52 -20.88 -12.60 2.66
CA GLY A 52 -20.47 -12.51 4.06
C GLY A 52 -20.84 -11.19 4.75
N TYR A 53 -21.01 -10.12 4.00
CA TYR A 53 -21.40 -8.80 4.47
C TYR A 53 -22.88 -8.74 4.83
N GLU A 54 -23.75 -8.99 3.84
CA GLU A 54 -25.19 -8.71 3.92
C GLU A 54 -26.08 -9.95 3.65
N GLY A 55 -25.48 -11.14 3.48
CA GLY A 55 -26.23 -12.37 3.28
C GLY A 55 -27.06 -12.78 4.50
N SER A 56 -27.89 -13.82 4.37
CA SER A 56 -28.51 -14.44 5.57
C SER A 56 -27.45 -15.01 6.51
N ASN A 57 -27.74 -15.18 7.81
CA ASN A 57 -26.74 -15.71 8.76
C ASN A 57 -26.11 -17.03 8.27
N GLN A 58 -26.90 -17.93 7.67
CA GLN A 58 -26.38 -19.19 7.10
C GLN A 58 -25.37 -18.94 5.97
N GLN A 59 -25.64 -17.96 5.12
CA GLN A 59 -24.75 -17.55 4.03
C GLN A 59 -23.49 -16.89 4.56
N GLN A 60 -23.59 -15.98 5.53
CA GLN A 60 -22.43 -15.32 6.14
C GLN A 60 -21.52 -16.34 6.85
N PHE A 61 -22.09 -17.28 7.60
CA PHE A 61 -21.32 -18.39 8.17
C PHE A 61 -20.70 -19.30 7.10
N SER A 62 -21.38 -19.49 5.96
CA SER A 62 -20.81 -20.23 4.84
C SER A 62 -19.61 -19.48 4.26
N ALA A 63 -19.72 -18.16 4.06
CA ALA A 63 -18.64 -17.34 3.55
C ALA A 63 -17.41 -17.39 4.47
N LEU A 64 -17.61 -17.17 5.77
CA LEU A 64 -16.56 -17.29 6.78
C LEU A 64 -15.87 -18.65 6.75
N LYS A 65 -16.65 -19.73 6.72
CA LYS A 65 -16.10 -21.10 6.75
C LYS A 65 -15.15 -21.33 5.57
N GLU A 66 -15.53 -20.89 4.38
CA GLU A 66 -14.75 -21.14 3.18
C GLU A 66 -13.52 -20.23 3.11
N ALA A 67 -13.62 -18.95 3.48
CA ALA A 67 -12.45 -18.06 3.61
C ALA A 67 -11.44 -18.60 4.65
N ARG A 68 -11.93 -19.12 5.79
CA ARG A 68 -11.08 -19.78 6.80
C ARG A 68 -10.45 -21.07 6.32
N TYR A 69 -11.13 -21.82 5.47
CA TYR A 69 -10.60 -23.05 4.89
C TYR A 69 -9.51 -22.75 3.88
N ILE A 70 -9.78 -21.89 2.89
CA ILE A 70 -8.83 -21.52 1.84
C ILE A 70 -7.56 -20.95 2.46
N SER A 71 -7.69 -19.98 3.38
CA SER A 71 -6.54 -19.36 4.04
C SER A 71 -5.67 -20.36 4.81
N LYS A 72 -6.24 -21.39 5.47
CA LYS A 72 -5.46 -22.35 6.28
C LYS A 72 -4.96 -23.57 5.51
N HIS A 73 -5.73 -24.09 4.55
CA HIS A 73 -5.57 -25.46 4.06
C HIS A 73 -5.25 -25.60 2.58
N MET A 74 -5.37 -24.55 1.77
CA MET A 74 -4.92 -24.59 0.38
C MET A 74 -3.46 -24.14 0.33
N ASP A 75 -2.50 -25.01 0.62
CA ASP A 75 -1.08 -24.65 0.75
C ASP A 75 -0.09 -25.59 0.03
N GLU A 76 -0.60 -26.57 -0.73
CA GLU A 76 0.21 -27.61 -1.35
C GLU A 76 0.49 -27.36 -2.85
N ARG A 77 -0.38 -26.61 -3.55
CA ARG A 77 -0.33 -26.49 -5.02
C ARG A 77 0.35 -25.18 -5.46
N PRO A 78 0.94 -25.12 -6.67
CA PRO A 78 1.35 -23.85 -7.27
C PRO A 78 0.20 -22.83 -7.28
N GLY A 79 0.50 -21.58 -6.93
CA GLY A 79 -0.49 -20.50 -6.88
C GLY A 79 -1.38 -20.50 -5.63
N ASP A 80 -1.30 -21.51 -4.77
CA ASP A 80 -2.08 -21.54 -3.53
C ASP A 80 -1.72 -20.39 -2.58
N SER A 81 -0.50 -19.86 -2.62
CA SER A 81 -0.16 -18.63 -1.89
C SER A 81 -1.05 -17.44 -2.28
N VAL A 82 -1.34 -17.27 -3.58
CA VAL A 82 -2.20 -16.20 -4.10
C VAL A 82 -3.65 -16.44 -3.67
N ARG A 83 -4.10 -17.70 -3.70
CA ARG A 83 -5.43 -18.09 -3.20
C ARG A 83 -5.58 -17.77 -1.70
N ARG A 84 -4.56 -18.09 -0.91
CA ARG A 84 -4.53 -17.79 0.53
C ARG A 84 -4.51 -16.28 0.79
N ASP A 85 -3.78 -15.51 -0.01
CA ASP A 85 -3.77 -14.03 0.11
C ASP A 85 -5.17 -13.44 -0.10
N LEU A 86 -5.86 -13.86 -1.17
CA LEU A 86 -7.24 -13.42 -1.44
C LEU A 86 -8.19 -13.78 -0.29
N ALA A 87 -8.04 -14.97 0.28
CA ALA A 87 -8.85 -15.42 1.41
C ALA A 87 -8.54 -14.65 2.70
N VAL A 88 -7.27 -14.31 2.97
CA VAL A 88 -6.89 -13.46 4.11
C VAL A 88 -7.46 -12.05 3.95
N SER A 89 -7.37 -11.47 2.76
CA SER A 89 -7.95 -10.15 2.48
C SER A 89 -9.47 -10.14 2.71
N ALA A 90 -10.17 -11.21 2.31
CA ALA A 90 -11.58 -11.38 2.61
C ALA A 90 -11.85 -11.60 4.11
N LEU A 91 -11.02 -12.34 4.83
CA LEU A 91 -11.17 -12.49 6.29
C LEU A 91 -11.02 -11.17 7.03
N VAL A 92 -10.09 -10.31 6.59
CA VAL A 92 -9.97 -8.95 7.12
C VAL A 92 -11.25 -8.17 6.88
N PHE A 93 -11.79 -8.20 5.66
CA PHE A 93 -13.06 -7.55 5.39
C PHE A 93 -14.20 -8.08 6.27
N LEU A 94 -14.35 -9.41 6.40
CA LEU A 94 -15.40 -10.03 7.22
C LEU A 94 -15.24 -9.75 8.71
N ALA A 95 -14.02 -9.54 9.21
CA ALA A 95 -13.78 -9.25 10.63
C ALA A 95 -14.40 -7.93 11.09
N PHE A 96 -14.47 -6.94 10.20
CA PHE A 96 -14.95 -5.60 10.56
C PHE A 96 -16.24 -5.22 9.84
N ALA A 97 -16.49 -5.73 8.64
CA ALA A 97 -17.61 -5.28 7.82
C ALA A 97 -18.87 -6.12 7.97
N SER A 98 -18.80 -7.41 8.36
CA SER A 98 -19.98 -8.29 8.36
C SER A 98 -21.06 -7.83 9.35
N ASP A 99 -22.32 -7.97 8.93
CA ASP A 99 -23.50 -7.60 9.74
C ASP A 99 -23.83 -8.62 10.85
N ASP A 100 -23.15 -9.78 10.89
CA ASP A 100 -23.30 -10.80 11.93
C ASP A 100 -22.11 -10.80 12.90
N GLY A 101 -22.37 -10.43 14.16
CA GLY A 101 -21.33 -10.33 15.19
C GLY A 101 -20.57 -11.64 15.46
N ASP A 102 -21.19 -12.82 15.31
CA ASP A 102 -20.47 -14.09 15.48
C ASP A 102 -19.48 -14.33 14.32
N VAL A 103 -19.78 -13.81 13.13
CA VAL A 103 -18.86 -13.86 11.98
C VAL A 103 -17.68 -12.92 12.21
N ASN A 104 -17.93 -11.72 12.72
CA ASN A 104 -16.89 -10.74 13.07
C ASN A 104 -15.93 -11.32 14.10
N ASP A 105 -16.43 -11.77 15.26
CA ASP A 105 -15.62 -12.31 16.37
C ASP A 105 -14.74 -13.49 15.93
N ARG A 106 -15.29 -14.39 15.10
CA ARG A 106 -14.55 -15.57 14.62
C ARG A 106 -13.53 -15.24 13.54
N SER A 107 -13.76 -14.17 12.78
CA SER A 107 -12.80 -13.65 11.80
C SER A 107 -11.67 -12.94 12.53
N LEU A 108 -11.99 -12.04 13.48
CA LEU A 108 -11.02 -11.37 14.36
C LEU A 108 -10.11 -12.38 15.07
N SER A 109 -10.70 -13.38 15.73
CA SER A 109 -9.92 -14.45 16.36
C SER A 109 -9.01 -15.20 15.40
N ARG A 110 -9.37 -15.31 14.11
CA ARG A 110 -8.48 -15.88 13.10
C ARG A 110 -7.34 -14.91 12.74
N LEU A 111 -7.61 -13.61 12.65
CA LEU A 111 -6.58 -12.59 12.40
C LEU A 111 -5.56 -12.50 13.54
N GLU A 112 -6.02 -12.57 14.80
CA GLU A 112 -5.15 -12.66 15.99
C GLU A 112 -4.19 -13.85 15.85
N THR A 113 -4.74 -15.05 15.63
CA THR A 113 -3.89 -16.25 15.44
C THR A 113 -2.96 -16.16 14.24
N LEU A 114 -3.32 -15.42 13.18
CA LEU A 114 -2.48 -15.21 12.01
C LEU A 114 -1.25 -14.37 12.38
N LEU A 115 -1.45 -13.30 13.15
CA LEU A 115 -0.41 -12.33 13.51
C LEU A 115 0.47 -12.81 14.67
N GLU A 116 -0.07 -13.62 15.59
CA GLU A 116 0.64 -14.11 16.79
C GLU A 116 1.36 -15.46 16.58
N ASP A 117 0.80 -16.38 15.78
CA ASP A 117 1.30 -17.76 15.68
C ASP A 117 2.19 -17.97 14.44
N GLU A 118 3.49 -17.74 14.61
CA GLU A 118 4.52 -17.94 13.57
C GLU A 118 4.78 -19.40 13.21
N GLU A 119 4.40 -20.35 14.07
CA GLU A 119 4.60 -21.78 13.79
C GLU A 119 3.53 -22.30 12.83
N ASP A 120 2.28 -21.85 12.99
CA ASP A 120 1.15 -22.26 12.16
C ASP A 120 1.00 -21.42 10.87
N TRP A 121 1.51 -20.18 10.85
CA TRP A 121 1.29 -19.25 9.73
C TRP A 121 2.58 -18.69 9.12
N PRO A 122 2.74 -18.80 7.79
CA PRO A 122 3.90 -18.25 7.12
C PRO A 122 3.84 -16.72 7.09
N LEU A 123 5.01 -16.08 7.27
CA LEU A 123 5.17 -14.62 7.33
C LEU A 123 4.51 -13.84 6.17
N TYR A 124 4.28 -14.44 5.00
CA TYR A 124 3.68 -13.71 3.86
C TYR A 124 2.20 -13.47 4.11
N LEU A 125 1.52 -14.37 4.80
CA LEU A 125 0.12 -14.19 5.16
C LEU A 125 -0.03 -13.22 6.32
N GLN A 126 0.96 -13.16 7.22
CA GLN A 126 1.05 -12.11 8.22
C GLN A 126 1.19 -10.73 7.56
N MET A 127 2.13 -10.59 6.61
CA MET A 127 2.28 -9.36 5.83
C MET A 127 1.02 -9.02 5.02
N THR A 128 0.38 -10.01 4.38
CA THR A 128 -0.90 -9.82 3.68
C THR A 128 -2.02 -9.38 4.62
N THR A 129 -2.03 -9.86 5.87
CA THR A 129 -3.01 -9.44 6.88
C THR A 129 -2.82 -7.96 7.22
N VAL A 130 -1.58 -7.54 7.50
CA VAL A 130 -1.21 -6.14 7.75
C VAL A 130 -1.55 -5.24 6.56
N ASP A 131 -1.20 -5.67 5.34
CA ASP A 131 -1.51 -4.92 4.12
C ASP A 131 -3.03 -4.79 3.92
N SER A 132 -3.78 -5.88 4.14
CA SER A 132 -5.24 -5.89 4.00
C SER A 132 -5.94 -5.05 5.06
N LEU A 133 -5.42 -4.97 6.28
CA LEU A 133 -5.91 -4.08 7.34
C LEU A 133 -5.69 -2.62 6.95
N ALA A 134 -4.48 -2.28 6.52
CA ALA A 134 -4.19 -0.92 6.05
C ALA A 134 -5.01 -0.56 4.80
N ASP A 135 -5.21 -1.50 3.87
CA ASP A 135 -6.06 -1.31 2.70
C ASP A 135 -7.54 -1.14 3.08
N LEU A 136 -8.00 -1.78 4.16
CA LEU A 136 -9.34 -1.57 4.72
C LEU A 136 -9.46 -0.16 5.32
N VAL A 137 -8.47 0.27 6.12
CA VAL A 137 -8.41 1.60 6.74
C VAL A 137 -8.40 2.71 5.69
N ILE A 138 -7.72 2.54 4.55
CA ILE A 138 -7.74 3.55 3.47
C ILE A 138 -8.88 3.34 2.45
N GLY A 139 -9.76 2.36 2.66
CA GLY A 139 -10.94 2.12 1.82
C GLY A 139 -10.72 1.31 0.55
N HIS A 140 -9.50 0.83 0.27
CA HIS A 140 -9.20 -0.02 -0.89
C HIS A 140 -9.71 -1.47 -0.73
N ASN A 141 -9.77 -2.01 0.49
CA ASN A 141 -10.40 -3.31 0.76
C ASN A 141 -11.91 -3.16 1.04
N GLY A 142 -12.60 -2.43 0.16
CA GLY A 142 -14.04 -2.21 0.22
C GLY A 142 -14.86 -3.35 -0.41
N PHE A 143 -16.02 -3.02 -0.96
CA PHE A 143 -16.83 -3.95 -1.75
C PHE A 143 -17.28 -3.29 -3.07
N LYS A 144 -17.73 -4.11 -4.02
CA LYS A 144 -18.17 -3.65 -5.34
C LYS A 144 -19.60 -4.07 -5.60
N GLU A 145 -20.43 -3.12 -5.98
CA GLU A 145 -21.84 -3.37 -6.30
C GLU A 145 -22.24 -2.75 -7.62
N LYS A 146 -23.29 -3.30 -8.22
CA LYS A 146 -23.82 -2.84 -9.49
C LYS A 146 -25.13 -2.10 -9.27
N HIS A 147 -25.09 -0.80 -9.53
CA HIS A 147 -26.20 0.14 -9.39
C HIS A 147 -26.55 0.75 -10.75
N ASP A 148 -27.80 0.63 -11.17
CA ASP A 148 -28.28 1.08 -12.51
C ASP A 148 -27.43 0.61 -13.71
N GLY A 149 -26.82 -0.57 -13.60
CA GLY A 149 -25.99 -1.12 -14.67
C GLY A 149 -24.50 -0.73 -14.61
N GLN A 150 -24.12 0.16 -13.70
CA GLN A 150 -22.74 0.63 -13.48
C GLN A 150 -22.15 -0.02 -12.23
N TRP A 151 -20.89 -0.43 -12.32
CA TRP A 151 -20.15 -0.93 -11.16
C TRP A 151 -19.62 0.24 -10.35
N MET A 152 -19.81 0.18 -9.03
CA MET A 152 -19.36 1.18 -8.07
C MET A 152 -18.55 0.49 -6.97
N ASN A 153 -17.44 1.12 -6.58
CA ASN A 153 -16.62 0.69 -5.45
C ASN A 153 -17.05 1.49 -4.21
N PHE A 154 -17.17 0.79 -3.08
CA PHE A 154 -17.54 1.37 -1.80
C PHE A 154 -16.49 1.04 -0.75
N GLY A 155 -15.96 2.06 -0.06
CA GLY A 155 -15.28 1.86 1.20
C GLY A 155 -16.25 1.36 2.27
N ILE A 156 -15.73 0.79 3.36
CA ILE A 156 -16.57 0.32 4.48
C ILE A 156 -16.90 1.48 5.44
N ARG A 157 -17.78 1.23 6.43
CA ARG A 157 -18.19 2.23 7.42
C ARG A 157 -16.98 2.84 8.15
N SER A 158 -17.06 4.13 8.46
CA SER A 158 -16.05 4.87 9.21
C SER A 158 -15.62 4.19 10.51
N SER A 159 -16.58 3.79 11.36
CA SER A 159 -16.28 3.12 12.64
C SER A 159 -15.53 1.80 12.47
N HIS A 160 -15.84 1.03 11.41
CA HIS A 160 -15.16 -0.24 11.15
C HIS A 160 -13.69 -0.03 10.71
N ARG A 161 -13.36 1.15 10.17
CA ARG A 161 -12.00 1.51 9.76
C ARG A 161 -11.17 1.95 10.96
N GLU A 162 -11.81 2.66 11.89
CA GLU A 162 -11.24 2.95 13.22
C GLU A 162 -10.93 1.64 13.95
N ASP A 163 -11.90 0.74 14.09
CA ASP A 163 -11.71 -0.57 14.74
C ASP A 163 -10.56 -1.39 14.10
N ALA A 164 -10.44 -1.35 12.76
CA ALA A 164 -9.37 -2.05 12.05
C ALA A 164 -7.99 -1.43 12.27
N LEU A 165 -7.92 -0.09 12.39
CA LEU A 165 -6.69 0.61 12.72
C LEU A 165 -6.27 0.30 14.17
N GLU A 166 -7.20 0.32 15.12
CA GLU A 166 -6.97 -0.08 16.51
C GLU A 166 -6.43 -1.51 16.58
N PHE A 167 -7.09 -2.47 15.93
CA PHE A 167 -6.62 -3.85 15.87
C PHE A 167 -5.18 -3.99 15.32
N LEU A 168 -4.87 -3.25 14.24
CA LEU A 168 -3.53 -3.27 13.66
C LEU A 168 -2.48 -2.77 14.65
N MET A 169 -2.79 -1.72 15.42
CA MET A 169 -1.90 -1.12 16.41
C MET A 169 -1.75 -2.02 17.64
N ASP A 170 -2.85 -2.58 18.16
CA ASP A 170 -2.87 -3.47 19.33
C ASP A 170 -2.05 -4.74 19.09
N SER A 171 -2.06 -5.26 17.86
CA SER A 171 -1.27 -6.45 17.51
C SER A 171 0.24 -6.20 17.44
N PHE A 172 0.71 -4.95 17.43
CA PHE A 172 2.10 -4.62 17.11
C PHE A 172 3.12 -5.24 18.08
N GLU A 173 2.81 -5.26 19.38
CA GLU A 173 3.71 -5.78 20.41
C GLU A 173 3.93 -7.30 20.27
N ASP A 174 2.97 -8.04 19.74
CA ASP A 174 3.09 -9.50 19.60
C ASP A 174 3.82 -9.94 18.31
N GLN A 175 4.09 -9.00 17.40
CA GLN A 175 4.73 -9.29 16.09
C GLN A 175 6.25 -9.50 16.19
N ASN A 176 6.80 -10.39 15.35
CA ASN A 176 8.26 -10.45 15.13
C ASN A 176 8.83 -9.16 14.52
N PRO A 177 10.17 -8.97 14.58
CA PRO A 177 10.82 -7.78 14.04
C PRO A 177 10.56 -7.48 12.55
N GLU A 178 10.46 -8.48 11.67
CA GLU A 178 10.19 -8.28 10.24
C GLU A 178 8.77 -7.77 10.03
N LEU A 179 7.81 -8.35 10.75
CA LEU A 179 6.41 -7.95 10.70
C LEU A 179 6.20 -6.57 11.32
N ARG A 180 6.84 -6.25 12.46
CA ARG A 180 6.82 -4.88 13.02
C ARG A 180 7.33 -3.85 12.01
N TYR A 181 8.43 -4.14 11.30
CA TYR A 181 8.94 -3.27 10.25
C TYR A 181 7.92 -3.09 9.09
N HIS A 182 7.21 -4.17 8.73
CA HIS A 182 6.15 -4.12 7.73
C HIS A 182 4.94 -3.30 8.20
N THR A 183 4.51 -3.47 9.46
CA THR A 183 3.42 -2.71 10.09
C THR A 183 3.73 -1.21 10.17
N ILE A 184 4.94 -0.80 10.56
CA ILE A 184 5.37 0.60 10.47
C ILE A 184 5.29 1.11 9.02
N SER A 185 5.65 0.28 8.03
CA SER A 185 5.50 0.66 6.63
C SER A 185 4.04 0.89 6.26
N ALA A 186 3.13 0.03 6.72
CA ALA A 186 1.70 0.11 6.47
C ALA A 186 1.08 1.37 7.11
N LEU A 187 1.41 1.69 8.37
CA LEU A 187 1.01 2.95 9.02
C LEU A 187 1.46 4.18 8.23
N GLY A 188 2.70 4.15 7.71
CA GLY A 188 3.20 5.20 6.82
C GLY A 188 2.40 5.34 5.53
N ARG A 189 1.85 4.25 4.97
CA ARG A 189 0.93 4.31 3.81
C ARG A 189 -0.39 4.97 4.18
N ILE A 190 -0.95 4.66 5.35
CA ILE A 190 -2.21 5.25 5.84
C ILE A 190 -2.08 6.76 5.96
N LEU A 191 -1.00 7.26 6.58
CA LEU A 191 -0.75 8.70 6.74
C LEU A 191 -0.63 9.43 5.39
N LYS A 192 -0.01 8.78 4.40
CA LYS A 192 0.25 9.33 3.06
C LYS A 192 -0.91 9.18 2.09
N ALA A 193 -1.88 8.31 2.37
CA ALA A 193 -2.99 8.08 1.48
C ALA A 193 -3.83 9.36 1.30
N GLU A 194 -4.50 9.44 0.15
CA GLU A 194 -5.36 10.54 -0.22
C GLU A 194 -6.81 10.05 -0.34
N PRO A 195 -7.79 10.83 0.16
CA PRO A 195 -9.19 10.47 0.02
C PRO A 195 -9.63 10.55 -1.45
N SER A 196 -10.18 9.45 -1.98
CA SER A 196 -10.80 9.38 -3.30
C SER A 196 -12.27 8.98 -3.21
N LEU A 197 -13.05 9.21 -4.27
CA LEU A 197 -14.47 8.79 -4.31
C LEU A 197 -14.61 7.26 -4.23
N GLU A 198 -13.68 6.52 -4.86
CA GLU A 198 -13.69 5.05 -4.86
C GLU A 198 -13.43 4.45 -3.48
N THR A 199 -12.64 5.14 -2.66
CA THR A 199 -12.31 4.73 -1.29
C THR A 199 -13.28 5.29 -0.25
N CYS A 200 -14.17 6.20 -0.64
CA CYS A 200 -15.06 6.88 0.29
C CYS A 200 -15.99 5.87 0.99
N PRO A 201 -16.17 5.95 2.32
CA PRO A 201 -17.14 5.15 3.06
C PRO A 201 -18.54 5.31 2.49
N TYR A 202 -19.28 4.20 2.39
CA TYR A 202 -20.65 4.24 1.86
C TYR A 202 -21.63 5.03 2.74
N ASN A 203 -21.30 5.23 4.03
CA ASN A 203 -22.09 6.05 4.96
C ASN A 203 -21.81 7.55 4.83
N ILE A 204 -20.82 7.95 4.03
CA ILE A 204 -20.49 9.35 3.74
C ILE A 204 -20.86 9.66 2.29
N CYS A 205 -20.20 8.99 1.34
CA CYS A 205 -20.58 9.07 -0.06
C CYS A 205 -21.54 7.92 -0.32
N ASP A 206 -22.72 8.17 -0.89
CA ASP A 206 -23.67 7.13 -1.27
C ASP A 206 -23.64 6.84 -2.79
N GLU A 207 -24.65 6.15 -3.27
CA GLU A 207 -24.84 5.85 -4.70
C GLU A 207 -25.02 7.12 -5.54
N ASP A 208 -25.77 8.11 -5.05
CA ASP A 208 -26.12 9.32 -5.78
C ASP A 208 -24.88 10.22 -5.96
N VAL A 209 -24.06 10.35 -4.92
CA VAL A 209 -22.77 11.06 -5.00
C VAL A 209 -21.86 10.41 -6.04
N ARG A 210 -21.80 9.07 -6.08
CA ARG A 210 -20.94 8.33 -7.02
C ARG A 210 -21.37 8.45 -8.47
N LYS A 211 -22.67 8.55 -8.74
CA LYS A 211 -23.18 8.79 -10.10
C LYS A 211 -22.75 10.15 -10.66
N ASN A 212 -22.43 11.11 -9.79
CA ASN A 212 -22.06 12.48 -10.14
C ASN A 212 -20.54 12.71 -10.08
N LEU A 213 -19.75 11.84 -10.72
CA LEU A 213 -18.28 11.93 -10.75
C LEU A 213 -17.76 13.31 -11.19
N GLU A 214 -18.42 13.95 -12.17
CA GLU A 214 -18.04 15.28 -12.65
C GLU A 214 -18.12 16.34 -11.53
N GLU A 215 -19.19 16.31 -10.72
CA GLU A 215 -19.33 17.25 -9.59
C GLU A 215 -18.29 16.97 -8.51
N TRP A 216 -18.01 15.69 -8.25
CA TRP A 216 -16.97 15.27 -7.31
C TRP A 216 -15.59 15.78 -7.73
N GLU A 217 -15.19 15.58 -8.99
CA GLU A 217 -13.93 16.06 -9.55
C GLU A 217 -13.83 17.59 -9.46
N GLN A 218 -14.92 18.31 -9.73
CA GLN A 218 -15.00 19.76 -9.57
C GLN A 218 -14.99 20.22 -8.10
N GLY A 219 -15.28 19.31 -7.17
CA GLY A 219 -15.45 19.58 -5.74
C GLY A 219 -16.66 20.47 -5.43
N ARG A 220 -17.62 20.53 -6.35
CA ARG A 220 -18.82 21.37 -6.23
C ARG A 220 -20.02 20.72 -6.89
N GLU A 221 -21.14 20.67 -6.17
CA GLU A 221 -22.42 20.19 -6.69
C GLU A 221 -23.32 21.36 -7.13
N VAL A 222 -24.19 21.09 -8.11
CA VAL A 222 -25.11 22.06 -8.69
C VAL A 222 -26.43 22.07 -7.92
N LYS A 223 -26.57 22.93 -6.90
CA LYS A 223 -27.85 23.11 -6.19
C LYS A 223 -28.75 24.12 -6.91
N ARG A 224 -30.02 23.76 -7.14
CA ARG A 224 -31.03 24.71 -7.64
C ARG A 224 -31.34 25.73 -6.54
N VAL A 225 -31.24 27.02 -6.86
CA VAL A 225 -31.47 28.09 -5.87
C VAL A 225 -32.96 28.26 -5.67
N LEU A 226 -33.49 27.68 -4.59
CA LEU A 226 -34.87 27.86 -4.17
C LEU A 226 -34.92 28.87 -3.00
N PRO A 227 -35.78 29.90 -3.04
CA PRO A 227 -35.95 30.78 -1.90
C PRO A 227 -36.52 30.01 -0.70
N ALA A 228 -36.16 30.38 0.53
CA ALA A 228 -36.53 29.64 1.75
C ALA A 228 -38.05 29.52 1.99
N ASN A 229 -38.85 30.34 1.31
CA ASN A 229 -40.32 30.30 1.31
C ASN A 229 -40.89 29.71 0.01
N ALA A 230 -40.10 28.96 -0.76
CA ALA A 230 -40.56 28.36 -2.00
C ALA A 230 -41.72 27.39 -1.74
N ASP A 231 -42.83 27.60 -2.44
CA ASP A 231 -43.97 26.68 -2.40
C ASP A 231 -43.59 25.40 -3.18
N PRO A 232 -43.65 24.20 -2.57
CA PRO A 232 -43.30 22.94 -3.22
C PRO A 232 -44.05 22.71 -4.55
N ASN A 233 -45.34 23.08 -4.63
CA ASN A 233 -46.14 22.93 -5.85
C ASN A 233 -45.67 23.90 -6.95
N ALA A 234 -45.18 25.09 -6.55
CA ALA A 234 -44.64 26.06 -7.48
C ALA A 234 -43.24 25.66 -7.99
N VAL A 235 -42.44 24.98 -7.17
CA VAL A 235 -41.17 24.36 -7.55
C VAL A 235 -41.39 23.26 -8.60
N GLU A 236 -42.33 22.34 -8.36
CA GLU A 236 -42.71 21.30 -9.35
C GLU A 236 -43.22 21.91 -10.66
N SER A 237 -43.94 23.03 -10.60
CA SER A 237 -44.43 23.73 -11.80
C SER A 237 -43.36 24.55 -12.55
N GLY A 238 -42.12 24.60 -12.06
CA GLY A 238 -41.00 25.31 -12.70
C GLY A 238 -40.98 26.83 -12.48
N ALA A 239 -41.65 27.36 -11.44
CA ALA A 239 -41.84 28.80 -11.25
C ALA A 239 -40.58 29.58 -10.84
N TYR A 240 -39.58 28.90 -10.27
CA TYR A 240 -38.38 29.53 -9.71
C TYR A 240 -37.19 29.65 -10.69
N GLY A 241 -37.42 29.34 -11.98
CA GLY A 241 -36.41 29.50 -13.02
C GLY A 241 -35.26 28.49 -12.95
N PRO A 242 -34.34 28.53 -13.93
CA PRO A 242 -33.24 27.57 -14.05
C PRO A 242 -31.97 27.95 -13.27
N GLU A 243 -32.01 28.94 -12.37
CA GLU A 243 -30.79 29.43 -11.72
C GLU A 243 -30.26 28.42 -10.69
N SER A 244 -29.17 27.75 -11.05
CA SER A 244 -28.39 26.89 -10.16
C SER A 244 -27.13 27.59 -9.67
N LYS A 245 -26.68 27.21 -8.47
CA LYS A 245 -25.43 27.69 -7.85
C LYS A 245 -24.54 26.49 -7.57
N MET A 246 -23.25 26.65 -7.87
CA MET A 246 -22.21 25.72 -7.43
C MET A 246 -21.95 25.93 -5.93
N VAL A 247 -22.06 24.88 -5.13
CA VAL A 247 -21.69 24.87 -3.71
C VAL A 247 -20.67 23.77 -3.46
N PRO A 248 -19.76 23.89 -2.47
CA PRO A 248 -18.91 22.78 -2.06
C PRO A 248 -19.74 21.52 -1.75
N ILE A 249 -19.17 20.36 -2.02
CA ILE A 249 -19.79 19.06 -1.70
C ILE A 249 -19.51 18.77 -0.22
N ASP A 250 -20.58 18.64 0.56
CA ASP A 250 -20.48 18.41 2.01
C ASP A 250 -19.83 17.03 2.27
N GLU A 251 -20.21 15.99 1.52
CA GLU A 251 -19.68 14.62 1.65
C GLU A 251 -18.18 14.52 1.35
N ARG A 252 -17.65 15.38 0.47
CA ARG A 252 -16.20 15.45 0.21
C ARG A 252 -15.44 16.05 1.38
N GLN A 253 -16.04 17.02 2.07
CA GLN A 253 -15.47 17.58 3.29
C GLN A 253 -15.56 16.57 4.44
N GLU A 254 -16.73 15.95 4.65
CA GLU A 254 -16.91 14.90 5.67
C GLU A 254 -15.94 13.73 5.47
N TRP A 255 -15.70 13.34 4.21
CA TRP A 255 -14.72 12.30 3.88
C TRP A 255 -13.29 12.70 4.28
N GLN A 256 -12.90 13.94 4.02
CA GLN A 256 -11.58 14.43 4.43
C GLN A 256 -11.46 14.51 5.96
N GLU A 257 -12.49 15.00 6.65
CA GLU A 257 -12.51 15.13 8.12
C GLU A 257 -12.38 13.76 8.81
N GLU A 258 -13.17 12.77 8.38
CA GLU A 258 -13.09 11.41 8.94
C GLU A 258 -11.71 10.78 8.67
N PHE A 259 -11.14 11.03 7.49
CA PHE A 259 -9.85 10.46 7.16
C PHE A 259 -8.70 11.11 7.94
N ASP A 260 -8.80 12.41 8.22
CA ASP A 260 -7.91 13.12 9.12
C ASP A 260 -8.00 12.55 10.54
N ASP A 261 -9.20 12.23 11.04
CA ASP A 261 -9.37 11.58 12.35
C ASP A 261 -8.63 10.24 12.43
N LEU A 262 -8.73 9.39 11.40
CA LEU A 262 -7.96 8.14 11.32
C LEU A 262 -6.45 8.38 11.30
N LYS A 263 -5.98 9.39 10.58
CA LYS A 263 -4.57 9.79 10.61
C LYS A 263 -4.17 10.27 12.00
N GLN A 264 -5.03 10.97 12.72
CA GLN A 264 -4.75 11.42 14.08
C GLN A 264 -4.62 10.24 15.06
N ILE A 265 -5.48 9.23 14.93
CA ILE A 265 -5.40 7.99 15.74
C ILE A 265 -4.05 7.30 15.50
N ALA A 266 -3.70 7.07 14.22
CA ALA A 266 -2.40 6.50 13.87
C ALA A 266 -1.25 7.34 14.41
N TRP A 267 -1.31 8.67 14.25
CA TRP A 267 -0.25 9.59 14.68
C TRP A 267 -0.02 9.59 16.19
N LYS A 268 -1.09 9.48 16.99
CA LYS A 268 -0.99 9.36 18.45
C LYS A 268 -0.33 8.05 18.85
N ALA A 269 -0.73 6.93 18.26
CA ALA A 269 -0.12 5.63 18.57
C ALA A 269 1.38 5.58 18.23
N LEU A 270 1.82 6.33 17.21
CA LEU A 270 3.25 6.45 16.90
C LEU A 270 4.05 7.12 18.03
N GLU A 271 3.44 8.00 18.85
CA GLU A 271 4.10 8.59 20.03
C GLU A 271 4.47 7.49 21.02
N ASP A 272 3.55 6.59 21.33
CA ASP A 272 3.79 5.46 22.25
C ASP A 272 4.91 4.54 21.74
N LEU A 273 4.94 4.28 20.43
CA LEU A 273 6.00 3.47 19.79
C LEU A 273 7.38 4.15 19.79
N LEU A 274 7.44 5.48 19.90
CA LEU A 274 8.71 6.21 20.01
C LEU A 274 9.28 6.17 21.43
N GLU A 275 8.42 6.04 22.43
CA GLU A 275 8.78 5.93 23.85
C GLU A 275 9.16 4.49 24.24
N ASP A 276 8.60 3.49 23.56
CA ASP A 276 8.86 2.09 23.86
C ASP A 276 10.29 1.66 23.48
N SER A 277 11.01 1.16 24.48
CA SER A 277 12.37 0.65 24.36
C SER A 277 12.50 -0.68 23.59
N GLU A 278 11.39 -1.42 23.42
CA GLU A 278 11.38 -2.65 22.62
C GLU A 278 11.24 -2.38 21.11
N VAL A 279 10.85 -1.17 20.73
CA VAL A 279 10.83 -0.76 19.32
C VAL A 279 12.25 -0.53 18.82
N SER A 280 12.60 -1.19 17.73
CA SER A 280 13.95 -1.08 17.16
C SER A 280 14.29 0.37 16.75
N LEU A 281 15.57 0.73 16.86
CA LEU A 281 16.08 2.03 16.41
C LEU A 281 15.70 2.31 14.94
N LEU A 282 15.69 1.28 14.09
CA LEU A 282 15.30 1.40 12.69
C LEU A 282 13.84 1.87 12.57
N ASN A 283 12.91 1.20 13.26
CA ASN A 283 11.48 1.56 13.25
C ASN A 283 11.24 2.97 13.82
N GLN A 284 11.82 3.28 14.98
CA GLN A 284 11.72 4.63 15.56
C GLN A 284 12.28 5.70 14.61
N SER A 285 13.41 5.41 13.93
CA SER A 285 14.00 6.32 12.96
C SER A 285 13.08 6.60 11.78
N ARG A 286 12.32 5.61 11.29
CA ARG A 286 11.37 5.80 10.17
C ARG A 286 10.24 6.73 10.57
N ILE A 287 9.67 6.52 11.74
CA ILE A 287 8.57 7.34 12.29
C ILE A 287 8.97 8.82 12.31
N VAL A 288 10.11 9.15 12.94
CA VAL A 288 10.53 10.56 13.05
C VAL A 288 10.99 11.17 11.72
N ARG A 289 11.35 10.35 10.73
CA ARG A 289 11.70 10.86 9.39
C ARG A 289 10.48 11.32 8.60
N TRP A 290 9.29 10.76 8.87
CA TRP A 290 8.02 11.26 8.29
C TRP A 290 7.68 12.70 8.70
N ALA A 291 8.29 13.21 9.78
CA ALA A 291 8.14 14.60 10.18
C ALA A 291 8.39 15.61 9.05
N ALA A 292 9.33 15.28 8.16
CA ALA A 292 9.67 16.14 7.04
C ALA A 292 8.74 15.97 5.83
N GLU A 293 7.76 15.08 5.92
CA GLU A 293 6.79 14.77 4.87
C GLU A 293 5.36 15.13 5.30
N VAL A 294 5.13 15.55 6.55
CA VAL A 294 3.80 15.91 7.09
C VAL A 294 3.07 16.92 6.21
N GLN A 295 3.78 17.92 5.66
CA GLN A 295 3.21 18.93 4.76
C GLN A 295 2.74 18.35 3.41
N ASN A 296 3.18 17.14 3.08
CA ASN A 296 2.79 16.42 1.87
C ASN A 296 1.70 15.39 2.15
N PHE A 297 1.24 15.24 3.40
CA PHE A 297 0.08 14.41 3.68
C PHE A 297 -1.18 15.20 3.31
N SER A 298 -2.07 14.58 2.54
CA SER A 298 -3.37 15.18 2.21
C SER A 298 -4.23 15.27 3.48
N MET A 299 -4.24 16.46 4.12
CA MET A 299 -4.91 16.76 5.39
C MET A 299 -5.45 18.19 5.40
N LEU A 300 -6.43 18.45 6.25
CA LEU A 300 -6.90 19.80 6.55
C LEU A 300 -5.84 20.59 7.32
N PRO A 301 -5.81 21.94 7.18
CA PRO A 301 -4.79 22.78 7.83
C PRO A 301 -4.71 22.62 9.36
N GLU A 302 -5.85 22.41 10.02
CA GLU A 302 -5.92 22.22 11.48
C GLU A 302 -5.26 20.92 11.92
N MET A 303 -5.42 19.85 11.13
CA MET A 303 -4.76 18.57 11.36
C MET A 303 -3.25 18.67 11.12
N GLU A 304 -2.83 19.35 10.05
CA GLU A 304 -1.42 19.61 9.79
C GLU A 304 -0.76 20.36 10.96
N GLU A 305 -1.40 21.42 11.47
CA GLU A 305 -0.92 22.17 12.64
C GLU A 305 -0.81 21.27 13.88
N SER A 306 -1.82 20.45 14.16
CA SER A 306 -1.79 19.47 15.26
C SER A 306 -0.61 18.49 15.16
N PHE A 307 -0.28 18.04 13.95
CA PHE A 307 0.88 17.14 13.74
C PHE A 307 2.18 17.90 13.98
N GLN A 308 2.30 19.14 13.48
CA GLN A 308 3.46 20.00 13.72
C GLN A 308 3.69 20.25 15.21
N GLU A 309 2.64 20.58 15.97
CA GLU A 309 2.72 20.77 17.42
C GLU A 309 3.16 19.48 18.14
N SER A 310 2.64 18.32 17.73
CA SER A 310 3.00 17.03 18.32
C SER A 310 4.49 16.71 18.10
N MET A 311 5.04 17.01 16.93
CA MET A 311 6.48 16.83 16.68
C MET A 311 7.35 17.74 17.54
N VAL A 312 6.90 18.96 17.85
CA VAL A 312 7.62 19.83 18.79
C VAL A 312 7.64 19.19 20.18
N ARG A 313 6.53 18.60 20.63
CA ARG A 313 6.47 17.84 21.89
C ARG A 313 7.42 16.65 21.87
N TRP A 314 7.41 15.83 20.82
CA TRP A 314 8.32 14.68 20.68
C TRP A 314 9.80 15.09 20.71
N ALA A 315 10.16 16.24 20.12
CA ALA A 315 11.53 16.74 20.12
C ALA A 315 12.06 17.15 21.51
N GLU A 316 11.16 17.41 22.45
CA GLU A 316 11.44 17.80 23.84
C GLU A 316 11.25 16.64 24.83
N ASN A 317 10.48 15.62 24.48
CA ASN A 317 10.16 14.46 25.32
C ASN A 317 11.42 13.64 25.68
N GLU A 318 11.76 13.54 26.96
CA GLU A 318 12.97 12.84 27.41
C GLU A 318 12.84 11.31 27.39
N ASP A 319 11.61 10.78 27.33
CA ASP A 319 11.34 9.34 27.23
C ASP A 319 11.70 8.81 25.84
N ILE A 320 11.67 9.66 24.80
CA ILE A 320 12.15 9.33 23.46
C ILE A 320 13.70 9.37 23.43
N PRO A 321 14.37 8.31 22.91
CA PRO A 321 15.82 8.24 22.84
C PRO A 321 16.47 9.47 22.20
N SER A 322 17.60 9.92 22.75
CA SER A 322 18.24 11.16 22.31
C SER A 322 18.65 11.16 20.84
N SER A 323 19.08 10.01 20.31
CA SER A 323 19.42 9.83 18.89
C SER A 323 18.20 10.02 17.99
N ILE A 324 17.04 9.49 18.39
CA ILE A 324 15.78 9.64 17.67
C ILE A 324 15.32 11.10 17.68
N ARG A 325 15.43 11.80 18.82
CA ARG A 325 15.13 13.24 18.88
C ARG A 325 16.08 14.10 18.03
N GLN A 326 17.36 13.73 17.94
CA GLN A 326 18.32 14.41 17.07
C GLN A 326 17.96 14.20 15.60
N LEU A 327 17.55 12.99 15.22
CA LEU A 327 17.11 12.68 13.87
C LEU A 327 15.79 13.39 13.50
N LEU A 328 14.85 13.51 14.45
CA LEU A 328 13.63 14.31 14.30
C LEU A 328 13.96 15.78 13.98
N LYS A 329 14.87 16.38 14.76
CA LYS A 329 15.33 17.76 14.54
C LYS A 329 16.02 17.92 13.19
N ALA A 330 16.85 16.96 12.78
CA ALA A 330 17.47 16.92 11.46
C ALA A 330 16.41 16.87 10.33
N SER A 331 15.35 16.10 10.54
CA SER A 331 14.20 16.03 9.63
C SER A 331 13.49 17.39 9.49
N GLN A 332 13.19 18.06 10.60
CA GLN A 332 12.58 19.41 10.59
C GLN A 332 13.51 20.48 9.98
N GLU A 333 14.81 20.38 10.26
CA GLU A 333 15.82 21.27 9.68
C GLU A 333 15.91 21.10 8.16
N ARG A 334 15.80 19.87 7.64
CA ARG A 334 15.72 19.59 6.19
C ARG A 334 14.64 20.43 5.52
N VAL A 335 13.42 20.40 6.05
CA VAL A 335 12.27 21.16 5.52
C VAL A 335 12.57 22.65 5.54
N THR A 336 13.06 23.16 6.67
CA THR A 336 13.33 24.59 6.87
C THR A 336 14.41 25.10 5.90
N LEU A 337 15.50 24.35 5.74
CA LEU A 337 16.61 24.72 4.87
C LEU A 337 16.22 24.61 3.39
N TYR A 338 15.68 23.47 2.98
CA TYR A 338 15.60 23.09 1.56
C TYR A 338 14.19 22.92 1.01
N GLY A 339 13.17 22.70 1.84
CA GLY A 339 11.88 22.16 1.43
C GLY A 339 11.93 20.64 1.18
N VAL A 340 10.77 20.00 0.98
CA VAL A 340 10.65 18.57 0.65
C VAL A 340 9.64 18.38 -0.48
N PRO A 341 10.07 17.99 -1.70
CA PRO A 341 11.45 17.74 -2.09
C PRO A 341 12.32 19.00 -2.05
N ALA A 342 13.65 18.82 -1.94
CA ALA A 342 14.57 19.94 -1.91
C ALA A 342 14.43 20.86 -3.14
N ALA A 343 14.33 22.17 -2.89
CA ALA A 343 14.22 23.21 -3.92
C ALA A 343 15.44 24.16 -3.92
N LYS A 344 16.40 23.97 -3.00
CA LYS A 344 17.57 24.83 -2.83
C LYS A 344 18.85 24.02 -2.84
N ASP A 345 19.94 24.68 -3.21
CA ASP A 345 21.28 24.10 -3.14
C ASP A 345 21.68 23.76 -1.70
N PRO A 346 22.51 22.70 -1.51
CA PRO A 346 23.01 22.32 -0.21
C PRO A 346 23.83 23.45 0.46
N VAL A 347 23.58 23.67 1.74
CA VAL A 347 24.31 24.65 2.57
C VAL A 347 25.76 24.22 2.88
N PRO A 348 26.04 22.94 3.24
CA PRO A 348 27.41 22.51 3.50
C PRO A 348 28.34 22.68 2.29
N SER A 349 29.62 22.90 2.56
CA SER A 349 30.63 22.95 1.49
C SER A 349 30.71 21.61 0.75
N LYS A 350 31.18 21.62 -0.49
CA LYS A 350 31.36 20.38 -1.29
C LYS A 350 32.20 19.32 -0.57
N SER A 351 33.25 19.74 0.15
CA SER A 351 34.11 18.83 0.92
C SER A 351 33.41 18.19 2.11
N ALA A 352 32.30 18.75 2.61
CA ALA A 352 31.53 18.15 3.68
C ALA A 352 30.85 16.84 3.24
N TYR A 353 30.66 16.66 1.92
CA TYR A 353 30.08 15.47 1.32
C TYR A 353 31.13 14.40 0.96
N ASP A 354 32.42 14.71 1.07
CA ASP A 354 33.46 13.71 0.82
C ASP A 354 33.30 12.55 1.80
N ARG A 355 32.98 11.35 1.27
CA ARG A 355 32.60 10.17 2.07
C ARG A 355 31.41 10.44 2.99
N ALA A 356 30.39 11.14 2.49
CA ALA A 356 29.17 11.46 3.23
C ALA A 356 28.50 10.24 3.88
N TRP A 357 28.60 9.05 3.28
CA TRP A 357 28.08 7.79 3.85
C TRP A 357 28.72 7.39 5.18
N LEU A 358 29.87 7.97 5.56
CA LEU A 358 30.50 7.79 6.88
C LEU A 358 30.09 8.85 7.90
N ARG A 359 29.21 9.79 7.53
CA ARG A 359 28.68 10.80 8.45
C ARG A 359 27.56 10.22 9.29
N GLU A 360 27.22 10.93 10.36
CA GLU A 360 26.10 10.60 11.24
C GLU A 360 24.76 10.64 10.48
N PRO A 361 23.76 9.84 10.90
CA PRO A 361 22.43 9.80 10.28
C PRO A 361 21.79 11.18 10.09
N GLU A 362 21.95 12.08 11.06
CA GLU A 362 21.39 13.43 11.07
C GLU A 362 21.93 14.27 9.90
N PHE A 363 23.22 14.14 9.59
CA PHE A 363 23.81 14.83 8.45
C PHE A 363 23.19 14.37 7.14
N LEU A 364 23.02 13.05 6.98
CA LEU A 364 22.42 12.45 5.80
C LEU A 364 20.95 12.88 5.67
N GLN A 365 20.18 12.76 6.75
CA GLN A 365 18.78 13.16 6.79
C GLN A 365 18.59 14.64 6.43
N THR A 366 19.44 15.53 6.96
CA THR A 366 19.30 16.97 6.73
C THR A 366 19.69 17.37 5.31
N HIS A 367 20.73 16.77 4.74
CA HIS A 367 21.48 17.37 3.62
C HIS A 367 21.57 16.53 2.34
N LEU A 368 21.29 15.22 2.40
CA LEU A 368 21.48 14.34 1.25
C LEU A 368 20.53 14.68 0.09
N ASP A 369 19.27 14.96 0.38
CA ASP A 369 18.26 15.32 -0.63
C ASP A 369 18.69 16.53 -1.46
N ALA A 370 19.07 17.62 -0.79
CA ALA A 370 19.56 18.84 -1.45
C ALA A 370 20.83 18.59 -2.28
N PHE A 371 21.73 17.73 -1.79
CA PHE A 371 22.91 17.34 -2.55
C PHE A 371 22.55 16.60 -3.86
N LEU A 372 21.62 15.64 -3.78
CA LEU A 372 21.15 14.88 -4.93
C LEU A 372 20.37 15.77 -5.91
N PHE A 373 19.51 16.65 -5.42
CA PHE A 373 18.83 17.67 -6.21
C PHE A 373 19.83 18.55 -6.98
N GLN A 374 20.89 19.01 -6.31
CA GLN A 374 21.97 19.74 -6.99
C GLN A 374 22.63 18.88 -8.09
N GLN A 375 22.82 17.56 -7.89
CA GLN A 375 23.36 16.69 -8.93
C GLN A 375 22.44 16.60 -10.15
N ILE A 376 21.13 16.49 -9.95
CA ILE A 376 20.13 16.53 -11.02
C ILE A 376 20.26 17.83 -11.82
N GLY A 377 20.31 18.99 -11.14
CA GLY A 377 20.47 20.30 -11.78
C GLY A 377 21.76 20.41 -12.60
N ARG A 378 22.86 19.85 -12.11
CA ARG A 378 24.13 19.77 -12.85
C ARG A 378 24.02 18.91 -14.10
N GLN A 379 23.41 17.74 -14.01
CA GLN A 379 23.21 16.83 -15.14
C GLN A 379 22.35 17.46 -16.23
N LYS A 380 21.22 18.09 -15.85
CA LYS A 380 20.34 18.82 -16.77
C LYS A 380 21.07 19.97 -17.48
N SER A 381 22.05 20.58 -16.82
CA SER A 381 22.87 21.68 -17.36
C SER A 381 24.10 21.21 -18.15
N GLY A 382 24.32 19.90 -18.29
CA GLY A 382 25.51 19.33 -18.94
C GLY A 382 26.81 19.50 -18.14
N LEU A 383 26.73 19.86 -16.85
CA LEU A 383 27.88 19.93 -15.96
C LEU A 383 28.25 18.54 -15.45
N LEU A 384 29.54 18.30 -15.23
CA LEU A 384 30.00 17.08 -14.58
C LEU A 384 29.36 16.90 -13.20
N VAL A 385 28.90 15.69 -12.91
CA VAL A 385 28.41 15.31 -11.57
C VAL A 385 29.48 15.60 -10.53
N GLY A 386 29.04 16.19 -9.42
CA GLY A 386 29.87 16.48 -8.26
C GLY A 386 30.40 15.20 -7.61
N LYS A 387 31.37 15.36 -6.70
CA LYS A 387 31.79 14.28 -5.81
C LYS A 387 31.10 14.43 -4.45
N PRO A 388 30.73 13.33 -3.78
CA PRO A 388 30.76 11.95 -4.29
C PRO A 388 29.70 11.74 -5.38
N ARG A 389 29.94 10.80 -6.30
CA ARG A 389 28.89 10.47 -7.28
C ARG A 389 27.72 9.77 -6.59
N PRO A 390 26.48 9.92 -7.08
CA PRO A 390 25.33 9.23 -6.49
C PRO A 390 25.52 7.72 -6.35
N GLU A 391 26.11 7.05 -7.34
CA GLU A 391 26.37 5.61 -7.28
C GLU A 391 27.38 5.18 -6.19
N GLU A 392 28.18 6.11 -5.65
CA GLU A 392 29.10 5.82 -4.54
C GLU A 392 28.33 5.60 -3.23
N PHE A 393 27.19 6.26 -3.03
CA PHE A 393 26.34 6.03 -1.86
C PHE A 393 25.76 4.61 -1.84
N LEU A 394 25.40 4.10 -3.01
CA LEU A 394 24.85 2.76 -3.15
C LEU A 394 25.89 1.66 -2.87
N THR A 395 27.12 1.88 -3.34
CA THR A 395 28.17 0.86 -3.39
C THR A 395 29.13 0.92 -2.20
N SER A 396 28.86 1.81 -1.25
CA SER A 396 29.64 1.95 -0.03
C SER A 396 29.32 0.85 0.97
N GLU A 397 30.33 0.43 1.73
CA GLU A 397 30.16 -0.51 2.83
C GLU A 397 29.56 0.22 4.06
N PHE A 398 28.61 -0.44 4.71
CA PHE A 398 27.97 0.04 5.92
C PHE A 398 28.23 -0.92 7.07
N GLU A 399 28.37 -0.37 8.26
CA GLU A 399 28.39 -1.18 9.48
C GLU A 399 27.05 -1.89 9.64
N LYS A 400 27.07 -3.16 10.08
CA LYS A 400 25.86 -3.92 10.41
C LYS A 400 25.28 -3.56 11.79
N THR A 401 25.60 -2.37 12.30
CA THR A 401 25.06 -1.84 13.55
C THR A 401 23.65 -1.27 13.31
N PRO A 402 22.78 -1.14 14.33
CA PRO A 402 21.47 -0.51 14.16
C PRO A 402 21.55 0.89 13.54
N GLU A 403 22.53 1.69 13.97
CA GLU A 403 22.77 3.01 13.39
C GLU A 403 23.24 2.93 11.92
N GLY A 404 24.06 1.93 11.58
CA GLY A 404 24.45 1.65 10.21
C GLY A 404 23.26 1.27 9.31
N GLN A 405 22.29 0.53 9.84
CA GLN A 405 21.03 0.22 9.15
C GLN A 405 20.19 1.49 8.90
N VAL A 406 20.07 2.37 9.90
CA VAL A 406 19.39 3.67 9.75
C VAL A 406 20.06 4.52 8.67
N LYS A 407 21.39 4.64 8.67
CA LYS A 407 22.14 5.38 7.63
C LYS A 407 21.86 4.83 6.23
N ARG A 408 21.89 3.50 6.10
CA ARG A 408 21.63 2.83 4.82
C ARG A 408 20.19 3.08 4.34
N GLU A 409 19.21 3.01 5.23
CA GLU A 409 17.81 3.28 4.87
C GLU A 409 17.61 4.73 4.41
N ILE A 410 18.15 5.71 5.16
CA ILE A 410 18.12 7.13 4.77
C ILE A 410 18.72 7.33 3.38
N ILE A 411 19.87 6.71 3.10
CA ILE A 411 20.53 6.80 1.80
C ILE A 411 19.68 6.18 0.69
N LEU A 412 19.14 4.98 0.90
CA LEU A 412 18.32 4.30 -0.11
C LEU A 412 17.03 5.08 -0.39
N ASP A 413 16.38 5.62 0.63
CA ASP A 413 15.15 6.42 0.47
C ASP A 413 15.43 7.68 -0.35
N HIS A 414 16.45 8.47 0.02
CA HIS A 414 16.82 9.69 -0.70
C HIS A 414 17.30 9.42 -2.12
N LEU A 415 18.06 8.34 -2.33
CA LEU A 415 18.55 7.98 -3.66
C LEU A 415 17.41 7.51 -4.57
N SER A 416 16.46 6.75 -4.05
CA SER A 416 15.25 6.33 -4.78
C SER A 416 14.41 7.53 -5.19
N ASN A 417 14.17 8.48 -4.28
CA ASN A 417 13.43 9.70 -4.57
C ASN A 417 14.15 10.55 -5.64
N ALA A 418 15.47 10.70 -5.54
CA ALA A 418 16.23 11.44 -6.54
C ALA A 418 16.21 10.77 -7.93
N LEU A 419 16.31 9.44 -7.99
CA LEU A 419 16.15 8.67 -9.24
C LEU A 419 14.76 8.87 -9.86
N ALA A 420 13.70 8.81 -9.04
CA ALA A 420 12.34 9.13 -9.48
C ALA A 420 12.21 10.57 -10.02
N MET A 421 12.96 11.53 -9.47
CA MET A 421 13.04 12.91 -9.95
C MET A 421 13.94 13.10 -11.20
N GLY A 422 14.49 12.02 -11.74
CA GLY A 422 15.30 12.01 -12.97
C GLY A 422 16.80 12.15 -12.74
N LEU A 423 17.31 11.80 -11.55
CA LEU A 423 18.74 11.56 -11.36
C LEU A 423 19.20 10.38 -12.23
N VAL A 424 20.42 10.48 -12.77
CA VAL A 424 20.98 9.43 -13.61
C VAL A 424 22.33 8.98 -13.08
N PHE A 425 22.62 7.69 -13.06
CA PHE A 425 23.95 7.21 -12.71
C PHE A 425 24.95 7.41 -13.86
N GLU A 426 26.22 7.61 -13.53
CA GLU A 426 27.28 7.86 -14.53
C GLU A 426 28.16 6.64 -14.82
N LYS A 427 28.09 5.59 -13.99
CA LYS A 427 28.85 4.35 -14.19
C LYS A 427 27.98 3.09 -14.17
N ALA A 428 28.19 2.25 -15.18
CA ALA A 428 27.44 1.01 -15.35
C ALA A 428 27.76 -0.07 -14.30
N ASP A 429 28.96 -0.05 -13.69
CA ASP A 429 29.37 -1.03 -12.67
C ASP A 429 28.51 -0.96 -11.40
N ALA A 430 27.77 0.13 -11.20
CA ALA A 430 26.78 0.26 -10.15
C ALA A 430 25.66 -0.78 -10.24
N MET A 431 25.28 -1.21 -11.46
CA MET A 431 24.21 -2.20 -11.67
C MET A 431 24.62 -3.60 -11.22
N GLU A 432 25.83 -4.03 -11.57
CA GLU A 432 26.37 -5.32 -11.15
C GLU A 432 26.51 -5.39 -9.63
N LYS A 433 27.00 -4.31 -9.02
CA LYS A 433 27.10 -4.20 -7.56
C LYS A 433 25.73 -4.21 -6.89
N LEU A 434 24.75 -3.49 -7.45
CA LEU A 434 23.38 -3.51 -6.93
C LEU A 434 22.79 -4.92 -6.93
N GLY A 435 22.95 -5.66 -8.04
CA GLY A 435 22.54 -7.06 -8.11
C GLY A 435 23.20 -7.92 -7.04
N THR A 436 24.50 -7.74 -6.81
CA THR A 436 25.25 -8.46 -5.76
C THR A 436 24.74 -8.12 -4.35
N ILE A 437 24.44 -6.84 -4.09
CA ILE A 437 23.93 -6.37 -2.79
C ILE A 437 22.51 -6.91 -2.53
N MET A 438 21.68 -7.02 -3.57
CA MET A 438 20.35 -7.62 -3.45
C MET A 438 20.43 -9.12 -3.14
N GLU A 439 21.25 -9.85 -3.90
CA GLU A 439 21.50 -11.28 -3.67
C GLU A 439 22.01 -11.55 -2.24
N SER A 440 22.76 -10.63 -1.63
CA SER A 440 23.30 -10.74 -0.27
C SER A 440 22.41 -10.19 0.84
N ALA A 441 21.23 -9.63 0.54
CA ALA A 441 20.34 -9.05 1.55
C ALA A 441 19.87 -10.11 2.55
N GLU A 442 20.07 -9.89 3.84
CA GLU A 442 19.83 -10.90 4.90
C GLU A 442 18.36 -10.95 5.33
N THR A 443 17.67 -9.80 5.26
CA THR A 443 16.29 -9.61 5.74
C THR A 443 15.34 -9.28 4.59
N ILE A 444 14.03 -9.46 4.81
CA ILE A 444 13.01 -9.01 3.85
C ILE A 444 12.98 -7.48 3.82
N ALA A 445 13.07 -6.83 4.99
CA ALA A 445 13.16 -5.37 5.10
C ALA A 445 14.29 -4.76 4.25
N GLU A 446 15.50 -5.34 4.31
CA GLU A 446 16.65 -4.88 3.52
C GLU A 446 16.42 -5.05 2.02
N LEU A 447 15.91 -6.22 1.60
CA LEU A 447 15.61 -6.48 0.20
C LEU A 447 14.52 -5.53 -0.31
N ALA A 448 13.48 -5.26 0.46
CA ALA A 448 12.40 -4.35 0.10
C ALA A 448 12.89 -2.91 -0.13
N ALA A 449 13.83 -2.42 0.69
CA ALA A 449 14.44 -1.11 0.48
C ALA A 449 15.26 -1.05 -0.83
N LEU A 450 15.99 -2.11 -1.16
CA LEU A 450 16.75 -2.21 -2.42
C LEU A 450 15.83 -2.35 -3.64
N VAL A 451 14.72 -3.07 -3.50
CA VAL A 451 13.70 -3.19 -4.55
C VAL A 451 13.10 -1.82 -4.86
N ARG A 452 12.75 -1.00 -3.87
CA ARG A 452 12.26 0.38 -4.10
C ARG A 452 13.24 1.23 -4.92
N LEU A 453 14.55 1.11 -4.63
CA LEU A 453 15.58 1.75 -5.45
C LEU A 453 15.59 1.20 -6.89
N MET A 454 15.52 -0.13 -7.04
CA MET A 454 15.48 -0.79 -8.34
C MET A 454 14.29 -0.34 -9.20
N GLU A 455 13.11 -0.14 -8.62
CA GLU A 455 11.93 0.32 -9.34
C GLU A 455 12.16 1.68 -10.02
N THR A 456 13.01 2.52 -9.44
CA THR A 456 13.29 3.88 -9.94
C THR A 456 14.52 3.98 -10.83
N ILE A 457 15.32 2.92 -10.98
CA ILE A 457 16.64 2.98 -11.66
C ILE A 457 16.56 2.75 -13.17
N TYR A 458 15.54 2.04 -13.66
CA TYR A 458 15.42 1.68 -15.08
C TYR A 458 15.42 2.88 -16.04
N PRO A 459 14.75 4.02 -15.74
CA PRO A 459 14.85 5.23 -16.57
C PRO A 459 16.29 5.72 -16.73
N SER A 460 17.09 5.64 -15.66
CA SER A 460 18.52 6.00 -15.70
C SER A 460 19.33 5.06 -16.62
N ILE A 461 19.09 3.75 -16.54
CA ILE A 461 19.72 2.74 -17.43
C ILE A 461 19.39 3.07 -18.91
N ARG A 462 18.11 3.32 -19.19
CA ARG A 462 17.62 3.64 -20.55
C ARG A 462 18.25 4.93 -21.07
N GLN A 463 18.27 5.99 -20.26
CA GLN A 463 18.85 7.27 -20.63
C GLN A 463 20.36 7.17 -20.93
N ARG A 464 21.08 6.27 -20.26
CA ARG A 464 22.51 6.03 -20.52
C ARG A 464 22.78 5.00 -21.61
N ASN A 465 21.74 4.43 -22.21
CA ASN A 465 21.84 3.36 -23.20
C ASN A 465 22.68 2.18 -22.68
N TRP A 466 22.52 1.86 -21.39
CA TRP A 466 23.14 0.69 -20.78
C TRP A 466 22.25 -0.54 -20.98
N SER A 467 22.87 -1.71 -21.03
CA SER A 467 22.11 -2.96 -21.04
C SER A 467 21.51 -3.22 -19.65
N PRO A 468 20.20 -3.52 -19.55
CA PRO A 468 19.59 -3.94 -18.28
C PRO A 468 19.94 -5.40 -17.92
N GLN A 469 20.56 -6.16 -18.83
CA GLN A 469 20.77 -7.60 -18.64
C GLN A 469 21.53 -7.96 -17.37
N PRO A 470 22.63 -7.27 -16.97
CA PRO A 470 23.38 -7.65 -15.77
C PRO A 470 22.54 -7.62 -14.49
N ILE A 471 21.63 -6.65 -14.38
CA ILE A 471 20.75 -6.52 -13.21
C ILE A 471 19.56 -7.48 -13.33
N LEU A 472 18.96 -7.64 -14.51
CA LEU A 472 17.89 -8.63 -14.72
C LEU A 472 18.37 -10.06 -14.42
N ASP A 473 19.57 -10.43 -14.84
CA ASP A 473 20.15 -11.74 -14.52
C ASP A 473 20.33 -11.94 -13.01
N ALA A 474 20.72 -10.88 -12.28
CA ALA A 474 20.83 -10.94 -10.82
C ALA A 474 19.45 -11.09 -10.15
N LEU A 475 18.44 -10.37 -10.63
CA LEU A 475 17.08 -10.49 -10.11
C LEU A 475 16.49 -11.89 -10.37
N VAL A 476 16.72 -12.48 -11.55
CA VAL A 476 16.29 -13.86 -11.86
C VAL A 476 17.00 -14.85 -10.95
N ARG A 477 18.33 -14.74 -10.78
CA ARG A 477 19.07 -15.60 -9.83
C ARG A 477 18.55 -15.47 -8.41
N GLY A 478 18.30 -14.25 -7.95
CA GLY A 478 17.75 -13.98 -6.63
C GLY A 478 16.36 -14.59 -6.44
N ALA A 479 15.48 -14.49 -7.45
CA ALA A 479 14.15 -15.10 -7.43
C ALA A 479 14.20 -16.64 -7.40
N GLU A 480 15.10 -17.25 -8.19
CA GLU A 480 15.26 -18.71 -8.25
C GLU A 480 15.92 -19.28 -6.99
N ALA A 481 16.82 -18.53 -6.36
CA ALA A 481 17.47 -18.93 -5.12
C ALA A 481 16.59 -18.72 -3.87
N SER A 482 15.46 -18.01 -4.00
CA SER A 482 14.59 -17.68 -2.86
C SER A 482 13.64 -18.83 -2.54
N GLU A 483 13.84 -19.45 -1.36
CA GLU A 483 12.91 -20.42 -0.79
C GLU A 483 11.68 -19.73 -0.17
N GLN A 484 11.86 -18.51 0.36
CA GLN A 484 10.78 -17.69 0.93
C GLN A 484 10.02 -16.96 -0.17
N ILE A 485 8.70 -17.10 -0.17
CA ILE A 485 7.84 -16.56 -1.23
C ILE A 485 7.86 -15.02 -1.29
N GLN A 486 7.98 -14.34 -0.16
CA GLN A 486 8.06 -12.89 -0.01
C GLN A 486 9.29 -12.35 -0.73
N ARG A 487 10.45 -12.99 -0.51
CA ARG A 487 11.69 -12.61 -1.19
C ARG A 487 11.58 -12.82 -2.69
N LYS A 488 11.03 -13.96 -3.11
CA LYS A 488 10.78 -14.25 -4.53
C LYS A 488 9.87 -13.20 -5.17
N ARG A 489 8.77 -12.83 -4.49
CA ARG A 489 7.83 -11.77 -4.90
C ARG A 489 8.52 -10.41 -5.02
N LEU A 490 9.40 -10.05 -4.10
CA LEU A 490 10.20 -8.82 -4.16
C LEU A 490 11.11 -8.77 -5.40
N TYR A 491 11.78 -9.87 -5.75
CA TYR A 491 12.57 -9.94 -6.99
C TYR A 491 11.71 -9.85 -8.24
N ILE A 492 10.56 -10.54 -8.28
CA ILE A 492 9.63 -10.48 -9.41
C ILE A 492 9.12 -9.05 -9.59
N ARG A 493 8.74 -8.37 -8.51
CA ARG A 493 8.32 -6.96 -8.51
C ARG A 493 9.41 -6.05 -9.12
N ALA A 494 10.68 -6.24 -8.76
CA ALA A 494 11.80 -5.50 -9.34
C ALA A 494 12.02 -5.80 -10.84
N ILE A 495 11.79 -7.03 -11.31
CA ILE A 495 11.84 -7.36 -12.74
C ILE A 495 10.73 -6.62 -13.48
N MET A 496 9.52 -6.63 -12.90
CA MET A 496 8.33 -6.07 -13.54
C MET A 496 8.34 -4.55 -13.64
N ALA A 497 8.93 -3.85 -12.67
CA ALA A 497 9.18 -2.42 -12.79
C ALA A 497 10.05 -2.07 -14.01
N GLY A 498 10.84 -3.02 -14.53
CA GLY A 498 11.60 -2.85 -15.76
C GLY A 498 10.77 -2.88 -17.04
N MET A 499 9.53 -3.37 -17.01
CA MET A 499 8.72 -3.59 -18.22
C MET A 499 8.35 -2.29 -18.94
N GLU A 500 8.18 -1.19 -18.22
CA GLU A 500 7.89 0.12 -18.82
C GLU A 500 9.05 0.61 -19.71
N GLN A 501 10.29 0.37 -19.26
CA GLN A 501 11.49 0.88 -19.93
C GLN A 501 12.13 -0.15 -20.88
N PHE A 502 11.99 -1.44 -20.57
CA PHE A 502 12.62 -2.58 -21.25
C PHE A 502 11.64 -3.78 -21.34
N PRO A 503 10.54 -3.66 -22.10
CA PRO A 503 9.45 -4.65 -22.09
C PRO A 503 9.90 -6.03 -22.56
N GLU A 504 10.77 -6.12 -23.57
CA GLU A 504 11.24 -7.40 -24.12
C GLU A 504 12.18 -8.11 -23.14
N GLU A 505 13.19 -7.41 -22.62
CA GLU A 505 14.18 -7.98 -21.72
C GLU A 505 13.57 -8.36 -20.36
N ALA A 506 12.70 -7.51 -19.80
CA ALA A 506 12.00 -7.80 -18.56
C ALA A 506 11.02 -8.97 -18.70
N SER A 507 10.28 -9.04 -19.82
CA SER A 507 9.38 -10.18 -20.11
C SER A 507 10.15 -11.50 -20.25
N LEU A 508 11.32 -11.47 -20.90
CA LEU A 508 12.20 -12.64 -21.00
C LEU A 508 12.73 -13.06 -19.62
N ALA A 509 13.15 -12.11 -18.79
CA ALA A 509 13.61 -12.38 -17.43
C ALA A 509 12.49 -12.98 -16.55
N LEU A 510 11.28 -12.43 -16.62
CA LEU A 510 10.11 -12.97 -15.93
C LEU A 510 9.76 -14.39 -16.41
N SER A 511 9.89 -14.64 -17.71
CA SER A 511 9.68 -15.97 -18.31
C SER A 511 10.73 -16.99 -17.88
N ALA A 512 11.96 -16.53 -17.61
CA ALA A 512 13.04 -17.37 -17.10
C ALA A 512 12.93 -17.68 -15.60
N THR A 513 12.07 -16.97 -14.88
CA THR A 513 11.79 -17.22 -13.46
C THR A 513 10.72 -18.31 -13.33
N ASN A 514 10.97 -19.31 -12.50
CA ASN A 514 10.04 -20.39 -12.18
C ASN A 514 8.96 -19.89 -11.22
N VAL A 515 8.00 -19.14 -11.74
CA VAL A 515 6.84 -18.61 -11.03
C VAL A 515 5.56 -19.30 -11.51
N ASP A 516 4.65 -19.59 -10.59
CA ASP A 516 3.35 -20.14 -10.94
C ASP A 516 2.49 -19.12 -11.72
N VAL A 517 1.50 -19.64 -12.44
CA VAL A 517 0.67 -18.85 -13.34
C VAL A 517 -0.12 -17.77 -12.60
N LEU A 518 -0.62 -18.06 -11.39
CA LEU A 518 -1.41 -17.11 -10.61
C LEU A 518 -0.55 -15.98 -10.06
N THR A 519 0.63 -16.28 -9.51
CA THR A 519 1.56 -15.25 -9.04
C THR A 519 1.98 -14.34 -10.18
N ARG A 520 2.22 -14.89 -11.39
CA ARG A 520 2.51 -14.07 -12.58
C ARG A 520 1.34 -13.15 -12.94
N GLN A 521 0.12 -13.69 -13.06
CA GLN A 521 -1.07 -12.90 -13.38
C GLN A 521 -1.35 -11.81 -12.34
N MET A 522 -1.18 -12.12 -11.05
CA MET A 522 -1.34 -11.18 -9.93
C MET A 522 -0.48 -9.93 -10.14
N PHE A 523 0.81 -10.10 -10.45
CA PHE A 523 1.67 -8.96 -10.70
C PHE A 523 1.38 -8.26 -12.03
N GLU A 524 1.10 -9.01 -13.11
CA GLU A 524 0.78 -8.42 -14.43
C GLU A 524 -0.43 -7.48 -14.33
N LEU A 525 -1.45 -7.88 -13.56
CA LEU A 525 -2.65 -7.07 -13.36
C LEU A 525 -2.41 -5.89 -12.41
N SER A 526 -1.52 -6.02 -11.43
CA SER A 526 -1.16 -4.91 -10.52
C SER A 526 -0.50 -3.73 -11.23
N MET A 527 0.19 -3.99 -12.36
CA MET A 527 0.78 -2.94 -13.20
C MET A 527 -0.29 -2.17 -13.99
N ILE A 528 -1.32 -2.87 -14.48
CA ILE A 528 -2.40 -2.27 -15.27
C ILE A 528 -3.28 -1.37 -14.39
N SER A 529 -3.55 -1.75 -13.15
CA SER A 529 -4.33 -0.92 -12.22
C SER A 529 -3.65 0.40 -11.83
N ASN A 530 -2.31 0.47 -11.91
CA ASN A 530 -1.58 1.73 -11.72
C ASN A 530 -1.60 2.63 -12.97
N GLU A 531 -1.93 2.10 -14.15
CA GLU A 531 -2.07 2.88 -15.39
C GLU A 531 -3.48 3.45 -15.59
N GLU A 532 -4.52 2.88 -14.97
CA GLU A 532 -5.90 3.40 -15.03
C GLU A 532 -6.18 4.54 -14.02
N THR A 533 -5.17 4.98 -13.26
CA THR A 533 -5.26 6.08 -12.27
C THR A 533 -4.35 7.29 -12.58
N LEU A 534 -3.90 7.45 -13.83
CA LEU A 534 -3.17 8.64 -14.31
C LEU A 534 -3.97 9.54 -15.27
#